data_AF-A0A9E3AD94-F1
#
_entry.id   AF-A0A9E3AD94-F1
#
_cell.length_a   1.000
_cell.length_b   1.000
_cell.length_c   1.000
_cell.angle_alpha   90.00
_cell.angle_beta   90.00
_cell.angle_gamma   90.00
#
_symmetry.space_group_name_H-M   'P 1'
#
loop_
_entity.id
_entity.type
_entity.pdbx_description
1 polymer ?
#
loop_
_entity_poly.entity_id
_entity_poly.type
_entity_poly.pdbx_seq_one_letter_code
_entity_poly.pdbx_strand_id
1 'polypeptide(L)' 'MPALFVAGAGTDVGKTFVACGLIRALRARGAAVDALKPVVSGFDPADWAASDPGCLLRALDRAPTLEALETLSP' A
#
# COMPACT_ATOMS: atom_id res chain seq x y z
N MET A 1 -17.54 -2.50 7.35
CA MET A 1 -16.51 -3.08 6.47
C MET A 1 -15.42 -3.70 7.35
N PRO A 2 -15.01 -4.94 7.13
CA PRO A 2 -13.88 -5.53 7.86
C PRO A 2 -12.58 -4.85 7.45
N ALA A 3 -11.64 -4.72 8.40
CA ALA A 3 -10.31 -4.16 8.16
C ALA A 3 -9.24 -5.10 8.72
N LEU A 4 -8.07 -5.13 8.08
CA LEU A 4 -6.90 -5.88 8.53
C LEU A 4 -5.76 -4.89 8.78
N PHE A 5 -5.13 -5.00 9.94
CA PHE A 5 -3.91 -4.26 10.25
C PHE A 5 -2.69 -5.17 10.09
N VAL A 6 -1.79 -4.83 9.17
CA VAL A 6 -0.56 -5.59 8.93
C VAL A 6 0.56 -5.06 9.82
N ALA A 7 0.74 -5.69 10.97
CA ALA A 7 1.85 -5.43 11.88
C ALA A 7 3.08 -6.31 11.56
N GLY A 8 4.23 -5.97 12.11
CA GLY A 8 5.43 -6.80 12.02
C GLY A 8 6.38 -6.55 13.19
N ALA A 9 7.25 -7.51 13.47
CA ALA A 9 8.17 -7.48 14.61
C ALA A 9 9.26 -6.38 14.54
N GLY A 10 9.40 -5.71 13.40
CA GLY A 10 10.38 -4.64 13.20
C GLY A 10 10.23 -3.94 11.84
N THR A 11 11.23 -3.13 11.49
CA THR A 11 11.42 -2.56 10.15
C THR A 11 11.91 -3.63 9.19
N ASP A 12 11.66 -3.47 7.89
CA ASP A 12 12.15 -4.34 6.80
C ASP A 12 11.85 -5.85 6.90
N VAL A 13 10.99 -6.27 7.82
CA VAL A 13 10.52 -7.66 7.97
C VAL A 13 9.48 -8.08 6.90
N GLY A 14 9.26 -7.28 5.87
CA GLY A 14 8.37 -7.63 4.75
C GLY A 14 6.88 -7.27 4.90
N LYS A 15 6.52 -6.35 5.80
CA LYS A 15 5.10 -5.93 6.00
C LYS A 15 4.43 -5.48 4.70
N THR A 16 5.10 -4.63 3.92
CA THR A 16 4.60 -4.10 2.64
C THR A 16 4.42 -5.21 1.61
N PHE A 17 5.36 -6.16 1.57
CA PHE A 17 5.26 -7.34 0.70
C PHE A 17 4.02 -8.18 1.02
N VAL A 18 3.78 -8.47 2.31
CA VAL A 18 2.60 -9.21 2.77
C VAL A 18 1.30 -8.46 2.45
N ALA A 19 1.26 -7.15 2.72
CA ALA A 19 0.10 -6.32 2.41
C ALA A 19 -0.23 -6.32 0.91
N CYS A 20 0.79 -6.17 0.04
CA CYS A 20 0.62 -6.26 -1.41
C CYS A 20 0.10 -7.64 -1.84
N GLY A 21 0.60 -8.72 -1.24
CA GLY A 21 0.14 -10.09 -1.48
C GLY A 21 -1.33 -10.29 -1.12
N LEU A 22 -1.76 -9.80 0.05
CA LEU A 22 -3.16 -9.83 0.48
C LEU A 22 -4.07 -9.07 -0.50
N ILE A 23 -3.68 -7.87 -0.90
CA ILE A 23 -4.44 -7.06 -1.87
C ILE A 23 -4.61 -7.83 -3.17
N ARG A 24 -3.52 -8.32 -3.76
CA ARG A 24 -3.56 -9.08 -5.03
C ARG A 24 -4.43 -10.34 -4.93
N ALA A 25 -4.29 -11.10 -3.84
CA ALA A 25 -5.05 -12.32 -3.62
C ALA A 25 -6.55 -12.07 -3.46
N LEU A 26 -6.93 -11.02 -2.73
CA LEU A 26 -8.34 -10.65 -2.55
C LEU A 26 -8.94 -10.12 -3.86
N ARG A 27 -8.21 -9.28 -4.59
CA ARG A 27 -8.63 -8.78 -5.91
C ARG A 27 -8.80 -9.91 -6.92
N ALA A 28 -7.88 -10.88 -6.95
CA ALA A 28 -8.00 -12.08 -7.79
C ALA A 28 -9.24 -12.93 -7.47
N ARG A 29 -9.81 -12.78 -6.27
CA ARG A 29 -11.07 -13.42 -5.85
C ARG A 29 -12.31 -12.54 -6.12
N GLY A 30 -12.15 -11.42 -6.82
CA GLY A 30 -13.23 -10.47 -7.12
C GLY A 30 -13.64 -9.58 -5.95
N ALA A 31 -12.89 -9.55 -4.85
CA ALA A 31 -13.20 -8.69 -3.71
C ALA A 31 -12.81 -7.24 -3.98
N ALA A 32 -13.67 -6.31 -3.57
CA ALA A 32 -13.31 -4.91 -3.46
C ALA A 32 -12.37 -4.71 -2.28
N VAL A 33 -11.17 -4.16 -2.53
CA VAL A 33 -10.13 -3.93 -1.53
C VAL A 33 -9.54 -2.55 -1.74
N ASP A 34 -9.22 -1.90 -0.63
CA ASP A 34 -8.41 -0.70 -0.59
C ASP A 34 -7.27 -0.85 0.44
N ALA A 35 -6.33 0.10 0.44
CA ALA A 35 -5.22 0.14 1.38
C ALA A 35 -5.04 1.53 1.98
N LEU A 36 -4.54 1.58 3.22
CA LEU A 36 -4.25 2.80 3.95
C LEU A 36 -2.82 2.74 4.49
N LYS A 37 -2.04 3.79 4.26
CA LYS A 37 -0.71 4.01 4.84
C LYS A 37 -0.66 5.40 5.46
N PRO A 38 -1.14 5.58 6.71
CA PRO A 38 -1.41 6.91 7.27
C PRO A 38 -0.15 7.70 7.62
N VAL A 39 1.02 7.06 7.63
CA VAL A 39 2.31 7.73 7.89
C VAL A 39 3.30 7.29 6.84
N VAL A 40 3.83 8.27 6.12
CA VAL A 40 4.90 8.13 5.13
C VAL A 40 6.09 8.95 5.62
N SER A 41 7.26 8.32 5.69
CA SER A 41 8.52 8.97 6.08
C SER A 41 9.53 8.86 4.95
N GLY A 42 10.48 9.79 4.87
CA GLY A 42 11.52 9.77 3.82
C GLY A 42 10.92 9.96 2.41
N PHE A 43 9.91 10.82 2.30
CA PHE A 43 9.21 11.08 1.05
C PHE A 43 9.97 12.07 0.17
N ASP A 44 10.31 11.64 -1.04
CA ASP A 44 10.74 12.49 -2.15
C ASP A 44 9.70 12.42 -3.27
N PRO A 45 9.02 13.54 -3.62
CA PRO A 45 8.04 13.56 -4.71
C PRO A 45 8.58 13.06 -6.06
N ALA A 46 9.90 13.13 -6.28
CA ALA A 46 10.54 12.66 -7.51
C ALA A 46 10.87 11.16 -7.49
N ASP A 47 10.98 10.52 -6.31
CA ASP A 47 11.46 9.15 -6.16
C ASP A 47 10.75 8.37 -5.02
N TRP A 48 9.42 8.35 -5.04
CA TRP A 48 8.63 7.61 -4.04
C TRP A 48 7.90 6.40 -4.64
N ALA A 49 7.85 6.23 -5.96
CA ALA A 49 7.02 5.21 -6.60
C ALA A 49 7.41 3.77 -6.22
N ALA A 50 8.64 3.55 -5.75
CA ALA A 50 9.12 2.26 -5.23
C ALA A 50 8.94 2.10 -3.71
N SER A 51 8.51 3.14 -2.99
CA SER A 51 8.26 3.11 -1.55
C SER A 51 6.99 2.33 -1.18
N ASP A 52 6.70 2.23 0.12
CA ASP A 52 5.52 1.56 0.67
C ASP A 52 4.20 1.97 -0.03
N PRO A 53 3.81 3.28 -0.08
CA PRO A 53 2.63 3.71 -0.82
C PRO A 53 2.62 3.31 -2.30
N GLY A 54 3.76 3.46 -2.99
CA GLY A 54 3.87 3.12 -4.41
C GLY A 54 3.65 1.63 -4.67
N CYS A 55 4.20 0.77 -3.81
CA CYS A 55 3.97 -0.67 -3.85
C CYS A 55 2.49 -1.02 -3.62
N LEU A 56 1.84 -0.40 -2.64
CA LEU A 56 0.43 -0.62 -2.33
C LEU A 56 -0.48 -0.17 -3.48
N LEU A 57 -0.23 1.00 -4.07
CA LEU A 57 -0.98 1.49 -5.24
C LEU A 57 -0.85 0.54 -6.43
N ARG A 58 0.37 0.06 -6.72
CA ARG A 58 0.57 -0.95 -7.78
C ARG A 58 -0.14 -2.27 -7.47
N ALA A 59 -0.21 -2.69 -6.21
CA ALA A 59 -0.98 -3.88 -5.83
C ALA A 59 -2.49 -3.70 -6.01
N LEU A 60 -2.99 -2.45 -5.90
CA LEU A 60 -4.36 -2.06 -6.20
C LEU A 60 -4.65 -1.87 -7.69
N ASP A 61 -3.67 -2.09 -8.59
CA ASP A 61 -3.67 -1.71 -10.02
C ASP A 61 -4.00 -0.23 -10.23
N ARG A 62 -3.52 0.64 -9.34
CA ARG A 62 -3.60 2.09 -9.46
C ARG A 62 -2.24 2.64 -9.88
N ALA A 63 -2.24 3.65 -10.75
CA ALA A 63 -1.02 4.37 -11.09
C ALA A 63 -0.50 5.14 -9.85
N PRO A 64 0.82 5.18 -9.60
CA PRO A 64 1.40 5.93 -8.49
C PRO A 64 1.44 7.43 -8.80
N THR A 65 0.27 8.09 -8.72
CA THR A 65 0.14 9.55 -8.82
C THR A 65 0.13 10.19 -7.42
N LEU A 66 0.46 11.48 -7.33
CA LEU A 66 0.40 12.21 -6.06
C LEU A 66 -1.03 12.27 -5.48
N GLU A 67 -2.04 12.40 -6.34
CA GLU A 67 -3.46 12.35 -5.93
C GLU A 67 -3.83 10.98 -5.33
N ALA A 68 -3.37 9.89 -5.95
CA ALA A 68 -3.60 8.55 -5.42
C ALA A 68 -2.84 8.32 -4.10
N LEU A 69 -1.67 8.93 -3.95
CA LEU A 69 -0.92 8.94 -2.69
C LEU A 69 -1.69 9.67 -1.58
N GLU A 70 -2.20 10.87 -1.83
CA GLU A 70 -3.00 11.63 -0.86
C GLU A 70 -4.24 10.84 -0.39
N THR A 71 -4.86 10.08 -1.28
CA THR A 71 -6.00 9.23 -0.92
C THR A 71 -5.59 8.03 -0.06
N LEU A 72 -4.45 7.41 -0.35
CA LEU A 72 -3.92 6.24 0.36
C LEU A 72 -3.25 6.61 1.70
N SER A 73 -2.73 7.83 1.78
CA SER A 73 -1.95 8.38 2.89
C SER A 73 -2.45 9.78 3.26
N PRO A 74 -3.70 9.90 3.76
CA PRO A 74 -4.28 11.17 4.17
C PRO A 74 -3.58 11.75 5.40
#